data_AF-A0A835UEZ9-F1
#
_entry.id   AF-A0A835UEZ9-F1
#
_cell.length_a   1.000
_cell.length_b   1.000
_cell.length_c   1.000
_cell.angle_alpha   90.00
_cell.angle_beta   90.00
_cell.angle_gamma   90.00
#
_symmetry.space_group_name_H-M   'P 1'
#
loop_
_entity.id
_entity.type
_entity.pdbx_description
1 polymer ?
#
loop_
_entity_poly.entity_id
_entity_poly.type
_entity_poly.pdbx_seq_one_letter_code
_entity_poly.pdbx_strand_id
1 'polypeptide(L)'
;MVFLDLHDCEFKLPRNFNGFGCLTDLILENISISDDDFSSVVSKCPLLKRLIFMVFYGCCHLKLNAPRLQELVVEGVFDDIHLEKYSRVGHLVRRFGRR
;
A
#
# COMPACT_ATOMS: atom_id res chain seq x y z
N MET A 1 -3.64 14.01 -11.95
CA MET A 1 -3.37 13.31 -10.67
C MET A 1 -4.63 12.57 -10.31
N VAL A 2 -4.55 11.27 -10.04
CA VAL A 2 -5.71 10.42 -9.71
C VAL A 2 -5.38 9.73 -8.40
N PHE A 3 -6.21 9.93 -7.39
CA PHE A 3 -5.97 9.40 -6.05
C PHE A 3 -7.17 8.59 -5.56
N LEU A 4 -6.87 7.61 -4.71
CA LEU A 4 -7.84 6.81 -3.97
C LEU A 4 -7.49 6.98 -2.49
N ASP A 5 -8.47 7.43 -1.73
CA ASP A 5 -8.33 7.72 -0.31
C ASP A 5 -9.43 7.00 0.45
N LEU A 6 -9.04 6.02 1.27
CA LEU A 6 -9.95 5.16 2.01
C LEU A 6 -9.61 5.18 3.49
N HIS A 7 -10.65 5.42 4.28
CA HIS A 7 -10.61 5.51 5.74
C HIS A 7 -11.64 4.57 6.36
N ASP A 8 -11.33 4.00 7.53
CA ASP A 8 -12.28 3.32 8.40
C ASP A 8 -13.11 2.21 7.71
N CYS A 9 -12.49 1.42 6.82
CA CYS A 9 -13.21 0.40 6.06
C CYS A 9 -12.47 -0.94 5.91
N GLU A 10 -13.23 -1.96 5.55
CA GLU A 10 -12.70 -3.25 5.14
C GLU A 10 -12.45 -3.24 3.63
N PHE A 11 -11.20 -3.48 3.23
CA PHE A 11 -10.78 -3.50 1.85
C PHE A 11 -10.67 -4.94 1.35
N LYS A 12 -11.56 -5.31 0.43
CA LYS A 12 -11.58 -6.61 -0.23
C LYS A 12 -11.62 -6.41 -1.73
N LEU A 13 -10.67 -6.99 -2.47
CA LEU A 13 -10.70 -6.91 -3.92
C LEU A 13 -11.70 -7.91 -4.51
N PRO A 14 -12.43 -7.54 -5.56
CA PRO A 14 -13.21 -8.50 -6.33
C PRO A 14 -12.25 -9.46 -7.07
N ARG A 15 -12.69 -10.71 -7.29
CA ARG A 15 -11.88 -11.76 -7.97
C ARG A 15 -11.31 -11.32 -9.32
N ASN A 16 -12.04 -10.48 -10.05
CA ASN A 16 -11.65 -9.99 -11.37
C ASN A 16 -11.09 -8.56 -11.33
N PHE A 17 -10.46 -8.17 -10.22
CA PHE A 17 -9.84 -6.86 -10.09
C PHE A 17 -8.65 -6.74 -11.05
N ASN A 18 -8.79 -5.86 -12.04
CA ASN A 18 -7.79 -5.60 -13.09
C ASN A 18 -6.86 -4.42 -12.78
N GLY A 19 -6.94 -3.85 -11.57
CA GLY A 19 -6.09 -2.73 -11.18
C GLY A 19 -6.68 -1.35 -11.43
N PHE A 20 -5.93 -0.36 -10.97
CA PHE A 20 -6.19 1.05 -11.26
C PHE A 20 -5.09 1.57 -12.20
N GLY A 21 -5.37 1.52 -13.51
CA GLY A 21 -4.37 1.86 -14.54
C GLY A 21 -3.85 3.31 -14.51
N CYS A 22 -4.62 4.23 -13.91
CA CYS A 22 -4.29 5.66 -13.84
C CYS A 22 -3.95 6.15 -12.44
N LEU A 23 -4.04 5.31 -11.40
CA LEU A 23 -3.88 5.72 -10.01
C LEU A 23 -2.43 6.16 -9.76
N THR A 24 -2.27 7.37 -9.23
CA THR A 24 -0.98 7.94 -8.86
C THR A 24 -0.76 7.96 -7.36
N ASP A 25 -1.83 7.98 -6.56
CA ASP A 25 -1.77 8.13 -5.11
C ASP A 25 -2.76 7.16 -4.45
N LEU A 26 -2.28 6.37 -3.51
CA LEU A 26 -3.09 5.46 -2.71
C LEU A 26 -2.89 5.78 -1.23
N ILE A 27 -3.99 6.13 -0.57
CA ILE A 27 -4.02 6.45 0.87
C ILE A 27 -5.00 5.46 1.50
N LEU A 28 -4.48 4.70 2.46
CA LEU A 28 -5.21 3.68 3.20
C LEU A 28 -4.94 3.93 4.69
N GLU A 29 -5.98 4.32 5.42
CA GLU A 29 -5.88 4.64 6.85
C GLU A 29 -7.00 3.97 7.66
N ASN A 30 -6.65 3.35 8.78
CA ASN A 30 -7.59 2.57 9.59
C ASN A 30 -8.34 1.49 8.78
N ILE A 31 -7.60 0.74 7.95
CA ILE A 31 -8.15 -0.25 7.02
C ILE A 31 -7.88 -1.69 7.48
N SER A 32 -8.87 -2.57 7.33
CA SER A 32 -8.65 -4.02 7.36
C SER A 32 -8.44 -4.55 5.93
N ILE A 33 -7.29 -5.16 5.65
CA ILE A 33 -6.90 -5.66 4.33
C ILE A 33 -6.02 -6.90 4.48
N SER A 34 -6.14 -7.87 3.57
CA SER A 34 -5.27 -9.06 3.57
C SER A 34 -3.93 -8.79 2.87
N ASP A 35 -2.90 -9.58 3.16
CA ASP A 35 -1.61 -9.52 2.44
C ASP A 35 -1.77 -9.67 0.92
N ASP A 36 -2.64 -10.59 0.49
CA ASP A 36 -2.93 -10.87 -0.92
C ASP A 36 -3.61 -9.68 -1.60
N ASP A 37 -4.61 -9.09 -0.94
CA ASP A 37 -5.33 -7.91 -1.45
C ASP A 37 -4.39 -6.70 -1.54
N PHE A 38 -3.57 -6.47 -0.52
CA PHE A 38 -2.57 -5.41 -0.50
C PHE A 38 -1.56 -5.59 -1.64
N SER A 39 -0.99 -6.79 -1.80
CA SER A 39 -0.03 -7.05 -2.86
C SER A 39 -0.65 -6.93 -4.26
N SER A 40 -1.89 -7.39 -4.42
CA SER A 40 -2.65 -7.27 -5.67
C SER A 40 -2.96 -5.82 -6.03
N VAL A 41 -3.40 -4.98 -5.08
CA VAL A 41 -3.70 -3.57 -5.38
C VAL A 41 -2.43 -2.80 -5.76
N VAL A 42 -1.35 -2.97 -5.02
CA VAL A 42 -0.07 -2.27 -5.29
C VAL A 42 0.51 -2.69 -6.64
N SER A 43 0.58 -4.00 -6.92
CA SER A 43 1.16 -4.51 -8.16
C SER A 43 0.35 -4.16 -9.41
N LYS A 44 -0.95 -3.93 -9.27
CA LYS A 44 -1.87 -3.58 -10.36
C LYS A 44 -2.09 -2.07 -10.50
N CYS A 45 -1.26 -1.24 -9.88
CA CYS A 45 -1.25 0.22 -10.04
C CYS A 45 0.08 0.67 -10.69
N PRO A 46 0.23 0.55 -12.02
CA PRO A 46 1.52 0.76 -12.70
C PRO A 46 2.03 2.21 -12.66
N LEU A 47 1.15 3.18 -12.35
CA LEU A 47 1.47 4.60 -12.25
C LEU A 47 1.58 5.12 -10.82
N LEU A 48 1.52 4.23 -9.82
CA LEU A 48 1.54 4.60 -8.41
C LEU A 48 2.85 5.31 -8.06
N LYS A 49 2.74 6.54 -7.58
CA LYS A 49 3.85 7.40 -7.14
C LYS A 49 3.88 7.57 -5.63
N ARG A 50 2.73 7.58 -4.97
CA ARG A 50 2.63 7.76 -3.52
C ARG A 50 1.75 6.70 -2.89
N LEU A 51 2.25 6.11 -1.82
CA LEU A 51 1.51 5.18 -0.97
C LEU A 51 1.61 5.64 0.48
N ILE A 52 0.46 5.91 1.09
CA ILE A 52 0.32 6.13 2.53
C ILE A 52 -0.50 4.96 3.07
N PHE A 53 0.09 4.17 3.98
CA PHE A 53 -0.57 3.02 4.59
C PHE A 53 -0.39 3.07 6.11
N MET A 54 -1.40 3.57 6.80
CA MET A 54 -1.34 3.86 8.23
C MET A 54 -2.46 3.12 8.96
N VAL A 55 -2.20 2.67 10.18
CA VAL A 55 -3.20 2.04 11.07
C VAL A 55 -3.96 0.95 10.31
N PHE A 56 -3.37 -0.23 10.14
CA PHE A 56 -3.99 -1.30 9.35
C PHE A 56 -4.03 -2.62 10.11
N TYR A 57 -4.94 -3.49 9.67
CA TYR A 57 -5.20 -4.79 10.30
C TYR A 57 -5.32 -5.89 9.23
N GLY A 58 -4.93 -7.11 9.59
CA GLY A 58 -5.05 -8.28 8.70
C GLY A 58 -3.93 -8.40 7.65
N CYS A 59 -3.03 -7.42 7.59
CA CYS A 59 -1.85 -7.43 6.73
C CYS A 59 -0.59 -7.45 7.59
N CYS A 60 0.20 -8.52 7.50
CA CYS A 60 1.43 -8.72 8.27
C CYS A 60 2.68 -8.69 7.39
N HIS A 61 2.53 -8.98 6.09
CA HIS A 61 3.63 -9.09 5.14
C HIS A 61 3.45 -8.09 3.99
N LEU A 62 4.13 -6.95 4.11
CA LEU A 62 4.01 -5.87 3.15
C LEU A 62 4.84 -6.15 1.90
N LYS A 63 4.24 -6.83 0.91
CA LYS A 63 4.87 -7.09 -0.38
C LYS A 63 4.51 -6.02 -1.40
N LEU A 64 5.50 -5.20 -1.76
CA LEU A 64 5.29 -4.08 -2.66
C LEU A 64 6.11 -4.21 -3.96
N ASN A 65 5.38 -4.20 -5.08
CA ASN A 65 5.93 -4.10 -6.42
C ASN A 65 5.34 -2.87 -7.13
N ALA A 66 5.98 -1.71 -6.92
CA ALA A 66 5.56 -0.43 -7.48
C ALA A 66 6.77 0.32 -8.04
N PRO A 67 7.20 0.04 -9.29
CA PRO A 67 8.47 0.53 -9.82
C PRO A 67 8.54 2.06 -9.99
N ARG A 68 7.40 2.76 -9.98
CA ARG A 68 7.30 4.22 -10.11
C ARG A 68 7.06 4.92 -8.77
N LEU A 69 7.07 4.18 -7.66
CA LEU A 69 6.83 4.75 -6.34
C LEU A 69 7.97 5.72 -5.96
N GLN A 70 7.57 6.89 -5.50
CA GLN A 70 8.39 8.03 -5.11
C GLN A 70 8.22 8.35 -3.61
N GLU A 71 7.08 8.00 -3.02
CA GLU A 71 6.79 8.25 -1.61
C GLU A 71 6.09 7.04 -0.98
N LEU A 72 6.63 6.59 0.17
CA LEU A 72 6.11 5.47 0.93
C LEU A 72 6.05 5.84 2.42
N VAL A 73 4.85 5.99 2.94
CA VAL A 73 4.60 6.17 4.38
C VAL A 73 3.92 4.91 4.89
N VAL A 74 4.52 4.24 5.87
CA VAL A 74 3.93 3.07 6.52
C VAL A 74 3.98 3.24 8.03
N GLU A 75 2.82 3.21 8.67
CA GLU A 75 2.69 3.30 10.13
C GLU A 75 1.73 2.21 10.62
N GLY A 76 2.21 1.28 11.44
CA GLY A 76 1.39 0.15 11.88
C GLY A 76 2.20 -0.97 12.51
N VAL A 77 1.52 -2.08 12.78
CA VAL A 77 2.12 -3.31 13.30
C VAL A 77 2.16 -4.33 12.15
N PHE A 78 3.35 -4.75 11.76
CA PHE A 78 3.59 -5.73 10.71
C PHE A 78 4.89 -6.48 10.99
N ASP A 79 5.00 -7.71 10.48
CA ASP A 79 6.15 -8.57 10.73
C ASP A 79 7.30 -8.28 9.77
N ASP A 80 7.01 -8.10 8.48
CA ASP A 80 8.04 -7.86 7.46
C ASP A 80 7.55 -6.94 6.32
N ILE A 81 8.50 -6.31 5.65
CA ILE A 81 8.30 -5.47 4.46
C ILE A 81 9.29 -5.85 3.36
N HIS A 82 8.75 -6.35 2.26
CA HIS A 82 9.53 -6.75 1.09
C HIS A 82 9.37 -5.74 -0.06
N LEU A 83 10.50 -5.15 -0.44
CA LEU A 83 10.58 -4.06 -1.41
C LEU A 83 11.25 -4.54 -2.71
N GLU A 84 10.48 -5.00 -3.71
CA GLU A 84 11.07 -5.64 -4.91
C GLU A 84 11.67 -4.65 -5.93
N LYS A 85 10.97 -3.55 -6.22
CA LYS A 85 11.41 -2.53 -7.18
C LYS A 85 10.93 -1.16 -6.74
N TYR A 86 11.86 -0.37 -6.21
CA TYR A 86 11.64 1.03 -5.85
C TYR A 86 12.62 1.88 -6.63
N SER A 87 12.11 2.91 -7.32
CA SER A 87 12.99 3.91 -7.89
C SER A 87 13.72 4.61 -6.75
N ARG A 88 15.05 4.74 -6.88
CA ARG A 88 15.95 5.30 -5.88
C ARG A 88 15.38 6.62 -5.36
N VAL A 89 15.17 6.69 -4.04
CA VAL A 89 14.66 7.83 -3.26
C VAL A 89 13.12 7.89 -3.15
N GLY A 90 12.65 7.51 -1.97
CA GLY A 90 11.38 7.92 -1.38
C GLY A 90 11.52 7.82 0.12
N HIS A 91 11.20 8.89 0.85
CA HIS A 91 11.30 8.95 2.30
C HIS A 91 10.55 7.76 2.93
N LEU A 92 11.27 6.78 3.48
CA LEU A 92 10.68 5.70 4.26
C LEU A 92 10.57 6.18 5.71
N VAL A 93 9.37 6.57 6.13
CA VAL A 93 9.08 6.80 7.54
C VAL A 93 8.58 5.47 8.12
N ARG A 94 9.43 4.80 8.92
CA ARG A 94 9.03 3.63 9.73
C ARG A 94 8.67 4.11 11.12
N ARG A 95 7.41 3.99 11.51
CA ARG A 95 6.97 4.17 12.90
C ARG A 95 6.48 2.83 13.42
N PHE A 96 7.27 2.22 14.30
CA PHE A 96 6.90 0.99 14.99
C PHE A 96 5.88 1.33 16.08
N GLY A 97 4.64 0.88 15.90
CA GLY A 97 3.63 0.88 16.97
C GLY A 97 4.09 -0.02 18.11
N ARG A 98 4.01 0.47 19.36
CA ARG A 98 4.22 -0.39 20.53
C ARG A 98 3.09 -1.41 20.60
N ARG A 99 3.44 -2.65 20.92
CA ARG A 99 2.46 -3.70 21.28
C ARG A 99 1.55 -3.22 22.40
#